data_AF-A0A258FER9-F1
#
_entry.id   AF-A0A258FER9-F1
#
_cell.length_a   1.000
_cell.length_b   1.000
_cell.length_c   1.000
_cell.angle_alpha   90.00
_cell.angle_beta   90.00
_cell.angle_gamma   90.00
#
_symmetry.space_group_name_H-M   'P 1'
#
loop_
_entity.id
_entity.type
_entity.pdbx_description
1 polymer ?
#
loop_
_entity_poly.entity_id
_entity_poly.type
_entity_poly.pdbx_seq_one_letter_code
_entity_poly.pdbx_strand_id
1 'polypeptide(L)'
;VDRERRYGQEMAAIAERHPDEPDLSNLAAHALLTPQRGNDLPGLVQGLAILEKRLAQAPDDTAAIHYYIHATEFAGRPADALPYARRLGALSPSASHLVHMAAHTLVHVGAYEEVAVVNAEAIKVDADISQAMAYAGPLGAAQYYAHNLAFGFYGALMAGDRDLALKYAAHAPIAFPEGSDPTRRTFAVSRTLVAYGRYAPAKALALPAPAPAEAPLNHIYWRYARGEALAAAGDARGVLKESREIERIAVENAGGLPEVKLIAAKVLAGRAAMLRGRAKKAASLYAEAAAAQEKAFAKSYDPPPWWYPVRRSVAAAKLKAKDYAGAAAEARRSLTGSPADGLALRVLGEAERKMGDQIGAEQHRAEAKKDWIGDVDAIGLDLI
;
A
#
# COMPACT_ATOMS: atom_id res chain seq x y z
N VAL A 1 -10.45 -2.65 25.35
CA VAL A 1 -9.89 -1.33 25.71
C VAL A 1 -9.57 -1.22 27.20
N ASP A 2 -10.53 -1.15 28.13
CA ASP A 2 -10.18 -0.88 29.56
C ASP A 2 -9.32 -1.97 30.22
N ARG A 3 -9.57 -3.24 29.90
CA ARG A 3 -8.71 -4.35 30.35
C ARG A 3 -7.29 -4.23 29.81
N GLU A 4 -7.14 -3.84 28.54
CA GLU A 4 -5.84 -3.69 27.87
C GLU A 4 -5.09 -2.47 28.43
N ARG A 5 -5.79 -1.36 28.70
CA ARG A 5 -5.21 -0.18 29.34
C ARG A 5 -4.66 -0.52 30.72
N ARG A 6 -5.45 -1.20 31.56
CA ARG A 6 -4.97 -1.66 32.88
C ARG A 6 -3.77 -2.58 32.75
N TYR A 7 -3.83 -3.55 31.84
CA TYR A 7 -2.70 -4.45 31.60
C TYR A 7 -1.42 -3.70 31.19
N GLY A 8 -1.51 -2.74 30.27
CA GLY A 8 -0.36 -1.91 29.86
C GLY A 8 0.23 -1.11 31.02
N GLN A 9 -0.61 -0.50 31.86
CA GLN A 9 -0.16 0.27 33.03
C GLN A 9 0.50 -0.61 34.09
N GLU A 10 -0.05 -1.80 34.37
CA GLU A 10 0.58 -2.76 35.29
C GLU A 10 1.94 -3.24 34.77
N MET A 11 2.04 -3.53 33.46
CA MET A 11 3.31 -3.90 32.84
C MET A 11 4.33 -2.76 32.90
N ALA A 12 3.91 -1.51 32.71
CA ALA A 12 4.78 -0.35 32.86
C ALA A 12 5.33 -0.22 34.29
N ALA A 13 4.46 -0.39 35.30
CA ALA A 13 4.88 -0.38 36.69
C ALA A 13 5.84 -1.54 37.04
N ILE A 14 5.70 -2.69 36.40
CA ILE A 14 6.66 -3.81 36.51
C ILE A 14 8.00 -3.40 35.89
N ALA A 15 8.01 -2.89 34.66
CA ALA A 15 9.24 -2.47 33.99
C ALA A 15 10.00 -1.39 34.78
N GLU A 16 9.30 -0.44 35.40
CA GLU A 16 9.91 0.59 36.25
C GLU A 16 10.63 0.03 37.48
N ARG A 17 10.12 -1.07 38.07
CA ARG A 17 10.76 -1.77 39.20
C ARG A 17 11.93 -2.67 38.77
N HIS A 18 12.05 -2.94 37.48
CA HIS A 18 13.06 -3.83 36.91
C HIS A 18 13.78 -3.15 35.72
N PRO A 19 14.46 -2.00 35.94
CA PRO A 19 15.00 -1.18 34.86
C PRO A 19 16.13 -1.86 34.06
N ASP A 20 16.76 -2.89 34.63
CA ASP A 20 17.84 -3.65 34.01
C ASP A 20 17.33 -4.85 33.19
N GLU A 21 16.01 -5.12 33.19
CA GLU A 21 15.38 -6.23 32.47
C GLU A 21 14.78 -5.75 31.13
N PRO A 22 15.47 -5.96 30.00
CA PRO A 22 15.07 -5.40 28.72
C PRO A 22 13.74 -5.97 28.19
N ASP A 23 13.50 -7.26 28.44
CA ASP A 23 12.28 -7.94 28.00
C ASP A 23 11.03 -7.39 28.68
N LEU A 24 11.16 -6.97 29.96
CA LEU A 24 10.05 -6.33 30.68
C LEU A 24 9.74 -4.93 30.13
N SER A 25 10.77 -4.16 29.76
CA SER A 25 10.59 -2.87 29.09
C SER A 25 9.91 -3.02 27.73
N ASN A 26 10.37 -3.98 26.92
CA ASN A 26 9.80 -4.26 25.60
C ASN A 26 8.34 -4.74 25.71
N LEU A 27 8.05 -5.65 26.65
CA LEU A 27 6.69 -6.13 26.89
C LEU A 27 5.76 -5.03 27.42
N ALA A 28 6.25 -4.15 28.29
CA ALA A 28 5.50 -2.99 28.76
C ALA A 28 5.16 -2.03 27.63
N ALA A 29 6.13 -1.69 26.78
CA ALA A 29 5.87 -0.87 25.61
C ALA A 29 4.81 -1.50 24.70
N HIS A 30 4.94 -2.79 24.35
CA HIS A 30 3.95 -3.48 23.53
C HIS A 30 2.55 -3.49 24.17
N ALA A 31 2.45 -3.75 25.47
CA ALA A 31 1.19 -3.76 26.20
C ALA A 31 0.53 -2.36 26.21
N LEU A 32 1.31 -1.29 26.34
CA LEU A 32 0.84 0.11 26.28
C LEU A 32 0.39 0.52 24.87
N LEU A 33 0.99 -0.06 23.82
CA LEU A 33 0.60 0.20 22.43
C LEU A 33 -0.67 -0.55 22.03
N THR A 34 -1.01 -1.66 22.69
CA THR A 34 -2.16 -2.51 22.30
C THR A 34 -3.49 -1.73 22.28
N PRO A 35 -3.84 -0.91 23.30
CA PRO A 35 -5.04 -0.07 23.30
C PRO A 35 -5.08 0.98 22.17
N GLN A 36 -3.95 1.33 21.55
CA GLN A 36 -3.88 2.36 20.50
C GLN A 36 -4.70 1.99 19.26
N ARG A 37 -5.00 0.69 19.05
CA ARG A 37 -5.98 0.26 18.02
C ARG A 37 -7.36 0.89 18.21
N GLY A 38 -7.69 1.34 19.42
CA GLY A 38 -8.88 2.13 19.78
C GLY A 38 -8.65 3.64 19.92
N ASN A 39 -7.51 4.18 19.45
CA ASN A 39 -7.04 5.57 19.60
C ASN A 39 -6.70 6.00 21.06
N ASP A 40 -6.14 5.10 21.87
CA ASP A 40 -5.64 5.42 23.22
C ASP A 40 -4.27 6.14 23.19
N LEU A 41 -4.31 7.45 22.96
CA LEU A 41 -3.11 8.30 22.87
C LEU A 41 -2.18 8.27 24.10
N PRO A 42 -2.68 8.20 25.36
CA PRO A 42 -1.79 8.18 26.53
C PRO A 42 -0.85 6.97 26.57
N GLY A 43 -1.37 5.76 26.27
CA GLY A 43 -0.56 4.55 26.20
C GLY A 43 0.51 4.63 25.11
N LEU A 44 0.17 5.19 23.94
CA LEU A 44 1.11 5.42 22.85
C LEU A 44 2.30 6.31 23.28
N VAL A 45 2.03 7.44 23.94
CA VAL A 45 3.08 8.37 24.39
C VAL A 45 4.03 7.70 25.39
N GLN A 46 3.48 6.98 26.37
CA GLN A 46 4.28 6.27 27.37
C GLN A 46 5.10 5.13 26.75
N GLY A 47 4.49 4.35 25.85
CA GLY A 47 5.19 3.28 25.13
C GLY A 47 6.34 3.81 24.27
N LEU A 48 6.13 4.93 23.57
CA LEU A 48 7.19 5.61 22.81
C LEU A 48 8.36 6.01 23.71
N ALA A 49 8.10 6.62 24.87
CA ALA A 49 9.17 7.04 25.79
C ALA A 49 10.02 5.84 26.27
N ILE A 50 9.39 4.69 26.55
CA ILE A 50 10.09 3.45 26.90
C ILE A 50 10.97 2.98 25.74
N LEU A 51 10.42 2.94 24.53
CA LEU A 51 11.12 2.47 23.33
C LEU A 51 12.28 3.39 22.92
N GLU A 52 12.09 4.71 22.95
CA GLU A 52 13.14 5.68 22.64
C GLU A 52 14.31 5.58 23.62
N LYS A 53 14.02 5.44 24.92
CA LYS A 53 15.05 5.18 25.93
C LYS A 53 15.79 3.87 25.66
N ARG A 54 15.05 2.82 25.31
CA ARG A 54 15.64 1.49 25.05
C ARG A 54 16.55 1.51 23.84
N LEU A 55 16.11 2.09 22.73
CA LEU A 55 16.90 2.19 21.49
C LEU A 55 18.13 3.09 21.65
N ALA A 56 18.07 4.11 22.51
CA ALA A 56 19.26 4.90 22.84
C ALA A 56 20.34 4.08 23.58
N GLN A 57 19.94 3.05 24.34
CA GLN A 57 20.86 2.17 25.08
C GLN A 57 21.29 0.95 24.27
N ALA A 58 20.38 0.38 23.50
CA ALA A 58 20.55 -0.85 22.73
C ALA A 58 19.91 -0.68 21.34
N PRO A 59 20.62 -0.03 20.39
CA PRO A 59 20.06 0.32 19.09
C PRO A 59 19.76 -0.88 18.17
N ASP A 60 20.23 -2.07 18.54
CA ASP A 60 20.03 -3.34 17.81
C ASP A 60 19.08 -4.30 18.55
N ASP A 61 18.34 -3.83 19.57
CA ASP A 61 17.30 -4.60 20.26
C ASP A 61 16.11 -4.83 19.32
N THR A 62 15.96 -6.06 18.82
CA THR A 62 14.99 -6.39 17.76
C THR A 62 13.53 -6.18 18.18
N ALA A 63 13.20 -6.45 19.44
CA ALA A 63 11.85 -6.22 19.96
C ALA A 63 11.57 -4.72 20.11
N ALA A 64 12.53 -3.94 20.60
CA ALA A 64 12.39 -2.49 20.69
C ALA A 64 12.23 -1.85 19.30
N ILE A 65 13.03 -2.27 18.31
CA ILE A 65 12.91 -1.80 16.93
C ILE A 65 11.53 -2.14 16.37
N HIS A 66 11.08 -3.39 16.52
CA HIS A 66 9.76 -3.84 16.05
C HIS A 66 8.63 -2.96 16.60
N TYR A 67 8.56 -2.80 17.92
CA TYR A 67 7.50 -2.01 18.54
C TYR A 67 7.63 -0.51 18.24
N TYR A 68 8.84 0.01 18.06
CA TYR A 68 9.07 1.42 17.68
C TYR A 68 8.58 1.73 16.26
N ILE A 69 8.72 0.79 15.31
CA ILE A 69 8.13 0.93 13.97
C ILE A 69 6.61 1.13 14.06
N HIS A 70 5.91 0.25 14.78
CA HIS A 70 4.46 0.40 14.96
C HIS A 70 4.08 1.67 15.74
N ALA A 71 4.81 1.99 16.81
CA ALA A 71 4.52 3.16 17.64
C ALA A 71 4.67 4.47 16.85
N THR A 72 5.73 4.60 16.06
CA THR A 72 5.97 5.79 15.23
C THR A 72 4.95 5.93 14.09
N GLU A 73 4.49 4.81 13.52
CA GLU A 73 3.36 4.78 12.58
C GLU A 73 2.06 5.30 13.24
N PHE A 74 1.70 4.78 14.42
CA PHE A 74 0.52 5.25 15.16
C PHE A 74 0.61 6.72 15.56
N ALA A 75 1.82 7.22 15.83
CA ALA A 75 2.06 8.61 16.20
C ALA A 75 2.12 9.57 14.99
N GLY A 76 2.04 9.07 13.76
CA GLY A 76 2.16 9.90 12.55
C GLY A 76 3.56 10.45 12.32
N ARG A 77 4.59 9.80 12.87
CA ARG A 77 6.02 10.12 12.71
C ARG A 77 6.84 8.89 12.26
N PRO A 78 6.38 8.09 11.27
CA PRO A 78 7.02 6.82 10.89
C PRO A 78 8.48 6.97 10.43
N ALA A 79 8.85 8.13 9.88
CA ALA A 79 10.21 8.41 9.43
C ALA A 79 11.26 8.28 10.55
N ASP A 80 10.87 8.47 11.81
CA ASP A 80 11.77 8.39 12.96
C ASP A 80 12.30 6.98 13.18
N ALA A 81 11.55 5.95 12.76
CA ALA A 81 11.99 4.57 12.83
C ALA A 81 12.96 4.18 11.70
N LEU A 82 13.15 5.00 10.66
CA LEU A 82 13.92 4.63 9.46
C LEU A 82 15.36 4.14 9.76
N PRO A 83 16.13 4.75 10.68
CA PRO A 83 17.48 4.28 11.02
C PRO A 83 17.51 2.87 11.63
N TYR A 84 16.40 2.43 12.22
CA TYR A 84 16.24 1.14 12.87
C TYR A 84 15.50 0.13 11.99
N ALA A 85 14.51 0.59 11.20
CA ALA A 85 13.69 -0.25 10.34
C ALA A 85 14.54 -1.05 9.34
N ARG A 86 15.50 -0.41 8.67
CA ARG A 86 16.34 -1.04 7.65
C ARG A 86 17.28 -2.14 8.18
N ARG A 87 17.60 -2.17 9.48
CA ARG A 87 18.50 -3.19 10.07
C ARG A 87 17.75 -4.38 10.65
N LEU A 88 16.45 -4.25 10.96
CA LEU A 88 15.69 -5.26 11.70
C LEU A 88 15.70 -6.63 11.00
N GLY A 89 15.52 -6.66 9.68
CA GLY A 89 15.55 -7.90 8.91
C GLY A 89 16.90 -8.63 8.99
N ALA A 90 18.02 -7.91 8.97
CA ALA A 90 19.35 -8.49 9.10
C ALA A 90 19.64 -9.00 10.53
N LEU A 91 19.06 -8.37 11.55
CA LEU A 91 19.16 -8.80 12.95
C LEU A 91 18.29 -10.03 13.26
N SER A 92 17.27 -10.31 12.44
CA SER A 92 16.34 -11.44 12.63
C SER A 92 15.97 -12.13 11.31
N PRO A 93 16.95 -12.66 10.56
CA PRO A 93 16.74 -13.13 9.19
C PRO A 93 15.87 -14.39 9.08
N SER A 94 15.68 -15.12 10.19
CA SER A 94 14.81 -16.30 10.27
C SER A 94 13.38 -15.99 10.73
N ALA A 95 13.03 -14.72 10.92
CA ALA A 95 11.69 -14.30 11.30
C ALA A 95 11.08 -13.45 10.18
N SER A 96 10.30 -14.07 9.30
CA SER A 96 9.68 -13.41 8.12
C SER A 96 8.96 -12.11 8.50
N HIS A 97 8.25 -12.11 9.62
CA HIS A 97 7.58 -10.91 10.15
C HIS A 97 8.57 -9.78 10.45
N LEU A 98 9.71 -10.06 11.11
CA LEU A 98 10.71 -9.04 11.43
C LEU A 98 11.47 -8.56 10.19
N VAL A 99 11.69 -9.44 9.20
CA VAL A 99 12.18 -9.03 7.87
C VAL A 99 11.20 -8.06 7.23
N HIS A 100 9.91 -8.40 7.21
CA HIS A 100 8.85 -7.57 6.65
C HIS A 100 8.74 -6.19 7.32
N MET A 101 8.91 -6.10 8.64
CA MET A 101 8.58 -4.90 9.44
C MET A 101 9.13 -3.57 8.89
N ALA A 102 10.26 -3.58 8.19
CA ALA A 102 10.78 -2.37 7.56
C ALA A 102 9.78 -1.72 6.59
N ALA A 103 8.94 -2.53 5.92
CA ALA A 103 7.94 -2.09 4.96
C ALA A 103 6.94 -1.07 5.54
N HIS A 104 6.58 -1.20 6.83
CA HIS A 104 5.70 -0.24 7.51
C HIS A 104 6.30 1.16 7.49
N THR A 105 7.59 1.31 7.80
CA THR A 105 8.27 2.62 7.72
C THR A 105 8.54 3.04 6.27
N LEU A 106 8.98 2.11 5.42
CA LEU A 106 9.43 2.40 4.05
C LEU A 106 8.30 2.94 3.16
N VAL A 107 7.06 2.45 3.33
CA VAL A 107 5.89 2.97 2.59
C VAL A 107 5.66 4.46 2.87
N HIS A 108 5.82 4.90 4.12
CA HIS A 108 5.56 6.29 4.52
C HIS A 108 6.65 7.26 4.07
N VAL A 109 7.88 6.79 3.86
CA VAL A 109 9.00 7.63 3.38
C VAL A 109 9.19 7.57 1.87
N GLY A 110 8.32 6.84 1.15
CA GLY A 110 8.35 6.77 -0.32
C GLY A 110 9.35 5.76 -0.89
N ALA A 111 9.95 4.90 -0.07
CA ALA A 111 10.93 3.90 -0.50
C ALA A 111 10.24 2.65 -1.08
N TYR A 112 9.43 2.84 -2.12
CA TYR A 112 8.51 1.82 -2.63
C TYR A 112 9.18 0.58 -3.21
N GLU A 113 10.35 0.72 -3.85
CA GLU A 113 11.12 -0.44 -4.32
C GLU A 113 11.64 -1.26 -3.13
N GLU A 114 12.18 -0.60 -2.09
CA GLU A 114 12.63 -1.29 -0.88
C GLU A 114 11.47 -2.04 -0.20
N VAL A 115 10.26 -1.45 -0.17
CA VAL A 115 9.04 -2.14 0.26
C VAL A 115 8.82 -3.41 -0.56
N ALA A 116 8.94 -3.33 -1.88
CA ALA A 116 8.75 -4.48 -2.76
C ALA A 116 9.79 -5.58 -2.48
N VAL A 117 11.06 -5.22 -2.31
CA VAL A 117 12.17 -6.16 -2.14
C VAL A 117 12.14 -6.84 -0.77
N VAL A 118 11.99 -6.08 0.32
CA VAL A 118 11.99 -6.64 1.69
C VAL A 118 10.84 -7.64 1.90
N ASN A 119 9.73 -7.44 1.19
CA ASN A 119 8.60 -8.36 1.20
C ASN A 119 8.86 -9.65 0.41
N ALA A 120 9.65 -9.58 -0.66
CA ALA A 120 10.07 -10.79 -1.37
C ALA A 120 10.98 -11.63 -0.49
N GLU A 121 11.87 -10.99 0.26
CA GLU A 121 12.74 -11.64 1.25
C GLU A 121 11.92 -12.29 2.37
N ALA A 122 10.96 -11.58 2.96
CA ALA A 122 10.08 -12.12 4.00
C ALA A 122 9.28 -13.34 3.53
N ILE A 123 8.73 -13.29 2.31
CA ILE A 123 8.02 -14.40 1.67
C ILE A 123 8.94 -15.60 1.44
N LYS A 124 10.19 -15.34 1.04
CA LYS A 124 11.20 -16.39 0.91
C LYS A 124 11.50 -17.05 2.26
N VAL A 125 11.65 -16.27 3.33
CA VAL A 125 11.88 -16.81 4.69
C VAL A 125 10.73 -17.73 5.12
N ASP A 126 9.47 -17.32 4.91
CA ASP A 126 8.32 -18.19 5.20
C ASP A 126 8.34 -19.50 4.38
N ALA A 127 8.73 -19.42 3.10
CA ALA A 127 8.82 -20.58 2.22
C ALA A 127 9.94 -21.55 2.65
N ASP A 128 11.13 -21.01 2.99
CA ASP A 128 12.27 -21.78 3.47
C ASP A 128 11.94 -22.49 4.80
N ILE A 129 11.27 -21.80 5.73
CA ILE A 129 10.82 -22.39 7.00
C ILE A 129 9.79 -23.49 6.75
N SER A 130 8.80 -23.24 5.88
CA SER A 130 7.79 -24.25 5.52
C SER A 130 8.43 -25.52 4.95
N GLN A 131 9.46 -25.35 4.09
CA GLN A 131 10.23 -26.45 3.54
C GLN A 131 11.04 -27.18 4.62
N ALA A 132 11.77 -26.46 5.47
CA ALA A 132 12.58 -27.02 6.54
C ALA A 132 11.75 -27.80 7.57
N MET A 133 10.53 -27.34 7.84
CA MET A 133 9.57 -28.01 8.74
C MET A 133 8.77 -29.13 8.05
N ALA A 134 9.00 -29.39 6.76
CA ALA A 134 8.19 -30.31 5.95
C ALA A 134 6.67 -30.06 6.08
N TYR A 135 6.28 -28.79 6.14
CA TYR A 135 4.88 -28.41 6.27
C TYR A 135 4.09 -28.82 5.02
N ALA A 136 3.07 -29.65 5.22
CA ALA A 136 2.29 -30.24 4.13
C ALA A 136 1.14 -29.33 3.61
N GLY A 137 0.88 -28.20 4.27
CA GLY A 137 -0.17 -27.26 3.86
C GLY A 137 0.31 -26.22 2.83
N PRO A 138 -0.60 -25.35 2.36
CA PRO A 138 -0.24 -24.27 1.43
C PRO A 138 0.78 -23.30 2.03
N LEU A 139 1.70 -22.78 1.22
CA LEU A 139 2.70 -21.78 1.68
C LEU A 139 2.03 -20.55 2.32
N GLY A 140 0.91 -20.11 1.75
CA GLY A 140 0.11 -18.99 2.25
C GLY A 140 -0.57 -19.22 3.62
N ALA A 141 -0.42 -20.40 4.22
CA ALA A 141 -0.91 -20.69 5.56
C ALA A 141 -0.08 -20.01 6.66
N ALA A 142 1.17 -19.60 6.39
CA ALA A 142 1.95 -18.82 7.35
C ALA A 142 1.24 -17.48 7.67
N GLN A 143 1.29 -17.07 8.95
CA GLN A 143 0.46 -15.99 9.49
C GLN A 143 0.58 -14.68 8.70
N TYR A 144 1.80 -14.31 8.32
CA TYR A 144 2.10 -13.04 7.66
C TYR A 144 2.24 -13.16 6.13
N TYR A 145 2.07 -14.35 5.54
CA TYR A 145 2.38 -14.55 4.12
C TYR A 145 1.54 -13.67 3.19
N ALA A 146 0.22 -13.63 3.41
CA ALA A 146 -0.69 -12.80 2.62
C ALA A 146 -0.43 -11.30 2.82
N HIS A 147 0.01 -10.94 4.03
CA HIS A 147 0.35 -9.59 4.44
C HIS A 147 1.62 -9.11 3.73
N ASN A 148 2.69 -9.92 3.79
CA ASN A 148 3.94 -9.69 3.09
C ASN A 148 3.72 -9.56 1.59
N LEU A 149 2.92 -10.48 1.01
CA LEU A 149 2.59 -10.44 -0.42
C LEU A 149 1.85 -9.14 -0.80
N ALA A 150 0.92 -8.68 0.04
CA ALA A 150 0.17 -7.46 -0.23
C ALA A 150 1.04 -6.19 -0.22
N PHE A 151 1.96 -6.06 0.74
CA PHE A 151 2.94 -4.98 0.73
C PHE A 151 3.91 -5.08 -0.45
N GLY A 152 4.36 -6.30 -0.78
CA GLY A 152 5.20 -6.56 -1.95
C GLY A 152 4.56 -6.06 -3.25
N PHE A 153 3.27 -6.38 -3.46
CA PHE A 153 2.50 -5.83 -4.58
C PHE A 153 2.40 -4.31 -4.54
N TYR A 154 2.08 -3.73 -3.39
CA TYR A 154 1.95 -2.27 -3.25
C TYR A 154 3.26 -1.55 -3.61
N GLY A 155 4.38 -2.01 -3.04
CA GLY A 155 5.72 -1.50 -3.34
C GLY A 155 6.05 -1.59 -4.82
N ALA A 156 5.90 -2.79 -5.43
CA ALA A 156 6.23 -2.99 -6.84
C ALA A 156 5.37 -2.12 -7.77
N LEU A 157 4.08 -1.99 -7.48
CA LEU A 157 3.16 -1.15 -8.27
C LEU A 157 3.44 0.35 -8.12
N MET A 158 3.82 0.81 -6.92
CA MET A 158 4.16 2.21 -6.65
C MET A 158 5.54 2.60 -7.17
N ALA A 159 6.50 1.67 -7.16
CA ALA A 159 7.84 1.85 -7.76
C ALA A 159 7.83 1.74 -9.29
N GLY A 160 6.72 1.30 -9.89
CA GLY A 160 6.66 1.06 -11.33
C GLY A 160 7.40 -0.21 -11.78
N ASP A 161 7.78 -1.09 -10.86
CA ASP A 161 8.49 -2.34 -11.13
C ASP A 161 7.53 -3.38 -11.70
N ARG A 162 7.43 -3.37 -13.02
CA ARG A 162 6.66 -4.32 -13.82
C ARG A 162 7.03 -5.76 -13.51
N ASP A 163 8.33 -6.06 -13.49
CA ASP A 163 8.81 -7.44 -13.50
C ASP A 163 8.58 -8.08 -12.14
N LEU A 164 8.84 -7.35 -11.06
CA LEU A 164 8.56 -7.83 -9.70
C LEU A 164 7.06 -7.93 -9.42
N ALA A 165 6.25 -6.97 -9.88
CA ALA A 165 4.79 -7.06 -9.76
C ALA A 165 4.22 -8.31 -10.46
N LEU A 166 4.75 -8.66 -11.65
CA LEU A 166 4.35 -9.86 -12.37
C LEU A 166 4.88 -11.16 -11.74
N LYS A 167 6.06 -11.14 -11.11
CA LYS A 167 6.56 -12.26 -10.29
C LYS A 167 5.65 -12.53 -9.10
N TYR A 168 5.23 -11.49 -8.37
CA TYR A 168 4.22 -11.63 -7.30
C TYR A 168 2.90 -12.18 -7.82
N ALA A 169 2.42 -11.70 -8.97
CA ALA A 169 1.19 -12.17 -9.61
C ALA A 169 1.26 -13.64 -10.05
N ALA A 170 2.45 -14.12 -10.46
CA ALA A 170 2.68 -15.52 -10.79
C ALA A 170 2.81 -16.41 -9.54
N HIS A 171 3.35 -15.86 -8.45
CA HIS A 171 3.53 -16.57 -7.17
C HIS A 171 2.24 -16.74 -6.37
N ALA A 172 1.36 -15.72 -6.39
CA ALA A 172 0.11 -15.72 -5.64
C ALA A 172 -0.74 -17.02 -5.75
N PRO A 173 -1.01 -17.58 -6.95
CA PRO A 173 -1.77 -18.84 -7.06
C PRO A 173 -1.02 -20.07 -6.54
N ILE A 174 0.31 -20.04 -6.48
CA ILE A 174 1.13 -21.11 -5.88
C ILE A 174 1.02 -21.05 -4.35
N ALA A 175 1.10 -19.85 -3.80
CA ALA A 175 1.00 -19.64 -2.35
C ALA A 175 -0.42 -19.85 -1.81
N PHE A 176 -1.44 -19.48 -2.59
CA PHE A 176 -2.85 -19.54 -2.23
C PHE A 176 -3.66 -20.35 -3.28
N PRO A 177 -3.43 -21.66 -3.40
CA PRO A 177 -4.21 -22.53 -4.28
C PRO A 177 -5.68 -22.56 -3.87
N GLU A 178 -6.54 -23.15 -4.72
CA GLU A 178 -7.93 -23.43 -4.38
C GLU A 178 -8.02 -24.22 -3.07
N GLY A 179 -9.01 -23.88 -2.23
CA GLY A 179 -9.15 -24.45 -0.89
C GLY A 179 -8.34 -23.76 0.22
N SER A 180 -7.48 -22.80 -0.11
CA SER A 180 -6.84 -21.92 0.88
C SER A 180 -7.88 -21.08 1.64
N ASP A 181 -7.47 -20.50 2.78
CA ASP A 181 -8.31 -19.55 3.55
C ASP A 181 -8.93 -18.49 2.62
N PRO A 182 -10.28 -18.35 2.59
CA PRO A 182 -10.96 -17.49 1.63
C PRO A 182 -10.55 -16.02 1.74
N THR A 183 -10.30 -15.54 2.96
CA THR A 183 -9.91 -14.14 3.21
C THR A 183 -8.53 -13.86 2.64
N ARG A 184 -7.53 -14.67 3.01
CA ARG A 184 -6.15 -14.53 2.53
C ARG A 184 -6.05 -14.69 1.01
N ARG A 185 -6.75 -15.68 0.45
CA ARG A 185 -6.79 -15.88 -1.02
C ARG A 185 -7.41 -14.69 -1.73
N THR A 186 -8.49 -14.12 -1.20
CA THR A 186 -9.14 -12.92 -1.77
C THR A 186 -8.17 -11.73 -1.84
N PHE A 187 -7.35 -11.52 -0.81
CA PHE A 187 -6.30 -10.50 -0.84
C PHE A 187 -5.25 -10.78 -1.91
N ALA A 188 -4.74 -12.02 -2.01
CA ALA A 188 -3.75 -12.38 -3.01
C ALA A 188 -4.28 -12.23 -4.46
N VAL A 189 -5.52 -12.68 -4.72
CA VAL A 189 -6.16 -12.60 -6.04
C VAL A 189 -6.43 -11.15 -6.45
N SER A 190 -6.99 -10.34 -5.56
CA SER A 190 -7.28 -8.93 -5.87
C SER A 190 -6.03 -8.14 -6.28
N ARG A 191 -4.90 -8.33 -5.59
CA ARG A 191 -3.62 -7.68 -5.94
C ARG A 191 -3.03 -8.20 -7.25
N THR A 192 -3.11 -9.50 -7.48
CA THR A 192 -2.71 -10.14 -8.74
C THR A 192 -3.44 -9.53 -9.94
N LEU A 193 -4.75 -9.29 -9.81
CA LEU A 193 -5.57 -8.69 -10.86
C LEU A 193 -5.14 -7.26 -11.18
N VAL A 194 -4.76 -6.45 -10.18
CA VAL A 194 -4.19 -5.11 -10.43
C VAL A 194 -2.91 -5.20 -11.25
N ALA A 195 -1.98 -6.07 -10.87
CA ALA A 195 -0.72 -6.26 -11.59
C ALA A 195 -0.96 -6.70 -13.05
N TYR A 196 -1.87 -7.64 -13.29
CA TYR A 196 -2.23 -8.03 -14.65
C TYR A 196 -2.88 -6.90 -15.45
N GLY A 197 -3.83 -6.17 -14.86
CA GLY A 197 -4.49 -5.06 -15.55
C GLY A 197 -3.50 -3.99 -16.02
N ARG A 198 -2.47 -3.72 -15.21
CA ARG A 198 -1.47 -2.69 -15.50
C ARG A 198 -0.31 -3.16 -16.38
N TYR A 199 0.16 -4.40 -16.19
CA TYR A 199 1.41 -4.87 -16.78
C TYR A 199 1.28 -6.10 -17.70
N ALA A 200 0.12 -6.74 -17.73
CA ALA A 200 -0.16 -7.86 -18.61
C ALA A 200 -1.61 -7.78 -19.17
N PRO A 201 -1.94 -6.73 -19.94
CA PRO A 201 -3.33 -6.44 -20.34
C PRO A 201 -3.98 -7.59 -21.12
N ALA A 202 -3.24 -8.26 -22.00
CA ALA A 202 -3.73 -9.44 -22.71
C ALA A 202 -4.14 -10.57 -21.75
N LYS A 203 -3.35 -10.79 -20.69
CA LYS A 203 -3.66 -11.78 -19.64
C LYS A 203 -4.90 -11.35 -18.84
N ALA A 204 -4.99 -10.08 -18.45
CA ALA A 204 -6.16 -9.56 -17.74
C ALA A 204 -7.47 -9.74 -18.53
N LEU A 205 -7.42 -9.55 -19.86
CA LEU A 205 -8.59 -9.72 -20.74
C LEU A 205 -8.97 -11.18 -20.98
N ALA A 206 -7.98 -12.09 -20.95
CA ALA A 206 -8.17 -13.52 -21.17
C ALA A 206 -8.65 -14.27 -19.90
N LEU A 207 -8.48 -13.69 -18.70
CA LEU A 207 -8.92 -14.33 -17.46
C LEU A 207 -10.44 -14.51 -17.43
N PRO A 208 -10.95 -15.72 -17.08
CA PRO A 208 -12.37 -15.95 -16.93
C PRO A 208 -12.94 -15.11 -15.77
N ALA A 209 -14.24 -14.86 -15.82
CA ALA A 209 -14.93 -14.23 -14.70
C ALA A 209 -14.80 -15.09 -13.43
N PRO A 210 -14.63 -14.49 -12.23
CA PRO A 210 -14.65 -15.25 -10.99
C PRO A 210 -15.96 -16.03 -10.84
N ALA A 211 -15.91 -17.19 -10.18
CA ALA A 211 -17.11 -17.98 -9.91
C ALA A 211 -18.12 -17.15 -9.07
N PRO A 212 -19.44 -17.38 -9.20
CA PRO A 212 -20.44 -16.63 -8.44
C PRO A 212 -20.25 -16.66 -6.91
N ALA A 213 -19.66 -17.74 -6.38
CA ALA A 213 -19.38 -17.90 -4.95
C ALA A 213 -18.09 -17.20 -4.48
N GLU A 214 -17.25 -16.69 -5.39
CA GLU A 214 -16.05 -15.92 -5.04
C GLU A 214 -16.44 -14.58 -4.38
N ALA A 215 -15.56 -14.08 -3.50
CA ALA A 215 -15.79 -12.84 -2.78
C ALA A 215 -16.07 -11.67 -3.73
N PRO A 216 -17.02 -10.77 -3.43
CA PRO A 216 -17.34 -9.62 -4.29
C PRO A 216 -16.12 -8.74 -4.63
N LEU A 217 -15.12 -8.70 -3.74
CA LEU A 217 -13.85 -8.00 -4.00
C LEU A 217 -13.13 -8.53 -5.24
N ASN A 218 -13.11 -9.86 -5.46
CA ASN A 218 -12.49 -10.46 -6.64
C ASN A 218 -13.23 -10.10 -7.92
N HIS A 219 -14.57 -10.02 -7.88
CA HIS A 219 -15.38 -9.56 -9.01
C HIS A 219 -15.10 -8.09 -9.36
N ILE A 220 -14.99 -7.22 -8.35
CA ILE A 220 -14.65 -5.80 -8.54
C ILE A 220 -13.27 -5.68 -9.17
N TYR A 221 -12.25 -6.33 -8.62
CA TYR A 221 -10.89 -6.24 -9.15
C TYR A 221 -10.72 -6.92 -10.51
N TRP A 222 -11.50 -7.96 -10.83
CA TRP A 222 -11.47 -8.58 -12.15
C TRP A 222 -12.00 -7.61 -13.21
N ARG A 223 -13.14 -6.95 -12.94
CA ARG A 223 -13.67 -5.87 -13.79
C ARG A 223 -12.69 -4.70 -13.88
N TYR A 224 -12.08 -4.31 -12.76
CA TYR A 224 -11.08 -3.24 -12.71
C TYR A 224 -9.88 -3.54 -13.60
N ALA A 225 -9.29 -4.73 -13.48
CA ALA A 225 -8.14 -5.18 -14.27
C ALA A 225 -8.43 -5.17 -15.77
N ARG A 226 -9.61 -5.66 -16.16
CA ARG A 226 -10.09 -5.60 -17.56
C ARG A 226 -10.25 -4.16 -18.02
N GLY A 227 -10.81 -3.28 -17.19
CA GLY A 227 -10.95 -1.87 -17.49
C GLY A 227 -9.60 -1.17 -17.69
N GLU A 228 -8.61 -1.41 -16.84
CA GLU A 228 -7.25 -0.88 -17.02
C GLU A 228 -6.61 -1.42 -18.32
N ALA A 229 -6.79 -2.71 -18.63
CA ALA A 229 -6.29 -3.30 -19.86
C ALA A 229 -6.95 -2.69 -21.12
N LEU A 230 -8.26 -2.43 -21.08
CA LEU A 230 -8.99 -1.74 -22.16
C LEU A 230 -8.56 -0.27 -22.27
N ALA A 231 -8.23 0.37 -21.14
CA ALA A 231 -7.73 1.74 -21.15
C ALA A 231 -6.36 1.83 -21.82
N ALA A 232 -5.46 0.88 -21.53
CA ALA A 232 -4.17 0.76 -22.22
C ALA A 232 -4.31 0.51 -23.73
N ALA A 233 -5.41 -0.13 -24.16
CA ALA A 233 -5.75 -0.32 -25.57
C ALA A 233 -6.52 0.86 -26.20
N GLY A 234 -6.81 1.92 -25.44
CA GLY A 234 -7.58 3.08 -25.90
C GLY A 234 -9.09 2.85 -26.06
N ASP A 235 -9.65 1.71 -25.62
CA ASP A 235 -11.07 1.40 -25.75
C ASP A 235 -11.90 2.06 -24.63
N ALA A 236 -12.17 3.35 -24.81
CA ALA A 236 -12.98 4.12 -23.87
C ALA A 236 -14.41 3.57 -23.70
N ARG A 237 -14.96 2.85 -24.68
CA ARG A 237 -16.32 2.27 -24.58
C ARG A 237 -16.30 1.05 -23.69
N GLY A 238 -15.33 0.15 -23.89
CA GLY A 238 -15.06 -1.01 -23.07
C GLY A 238 -14.78 -0.62 -21.61
N VAL A 239 -13.90 0.36 -21.37
CA VAL A 239 -13.60 0.86 -20.02
C VAL A 239 -14.88 1.32 -19.29
N LEU A 240 -15.73 2.11 -19.96
CA LEU A 240 -16.99 2.58 -19.36
C LEU A 240 -17.97 1.43 -19.10
N LYS A 241 -17.95 0.37 -19.92
CA LYS A 241 -18.76 -0.83 -19.67
C LYS A 241 -18.30 -1.50 -18.38
N GLU A 242 -17.00 -1.77 -18.22
CA GLU A 242 -16.48 -2.42 -17.00
C GLU A 242 -16.75 -1.57 -15.74
N SER A 243 -16.60 -0.23 -15.83
CA SER A 243 -16.98 0.71 -14.76
C SER A 243 -18.44 0.53 -14.30
N ARG A 244 -19.39 0.47 -15.25
CA ARG A 244 -20.82 0.26 -14.95
C ARG A 244 -21.12 -1.13 -14.41
N GLU A 245 -20.40 -2.15 -14.85
CA GLU A 245 -20.55 -3.49 -14.28
C GLU A 245 -20.09 -3.51 -12.82
N ILE A 246 -19.02 -2.80 -12.46
CA ILE A 246 -18.60 -2.65 -11.05
C ILE A 246 -19.72 -2.02 -10.22
N GLU A 247 -20.38 -0.97 -10.71
CA GLU A 247 -21.48 -0.30 -10.00
C GLU A 247 -22.64 -1.26 -9.67
N ARG A 248 -22.86 -2.30 -10.48
CA ARG A 248 -23.93 -3.29 -10.28
C ARG A 248 -23.58 -4.42 -9.32
N ILE A 249 -22.31 -4.59 -8.93
CA ILE A 249 -21.90 -5.65 -7.99
C ILE A 249 -22.53 -5.37 -6.62
N ALA A 250 -23.28 -6.33 -6.09
CA ALA A 250 -23.80 -6.26 -4.73
C ALA A 250 -22.65 -6.40 -3.73
N VAL A 251 -22.58 -5.48 -2.76
CA VAL A 251 -21.56 -5.48 -1.70
C VAL A 251 -22.23 -5.26 -0.37
N GLU A 252 -21.72 -5.94 0.65
CA GLU A 252 -22.10 -5.71 2.04
C GLU A 252 -21.47 -4.42 2.55
N ASN A 253 -22.12 -3.77 3.52
CA ASN A 253 -21.60 -2.57 4.17
C ASN A 253 -20.59 -2.93 5.27
N ALA A 254 -19.48 -3.56 4.89
CA ALA A 254 -18.43 -4.00 5.79
C ALA A 254 -17.03 -3.85 5.18
N GLY A 255 -16.03 -3.64 6.04
CA GLY A 255 -14.61 -3.74 5.68
C GLY A 255 -14.11 -2.81 4.57
N GLY A 256 -14.75 -1.66 4.35
CA GLY A 256 -14.36 -0.70 3.31
C GLY A 256 -14.68 -1.14 1.87
N LEU A 257 -15.42 -2.25 1.71
CA LEU A 257 -15.76 -2.81 0.41
C LEU A 257 -16.63 -1.87 -0.46
N PRO A 258 -17.63 -1.14 0.09
CA PRO A 258 -18.36 -0.12 -0.67
C PRO A 258 -17.44 0.97 -1.23
N GLU A 259 -16.42 1.37 -0.49
CA GLU A 259 -15.47 2.40 -0.91
C GLU A 259 -14.51 1.87 -1.98
N VAL A 260 -14.02 0.63 -1.86
CA VAL A 260 -13.22 0.00 -2.94
C VAL A 260 -14.05 -0.10 -4.23
N LYS A 261 -15.32 -0.51 -4.14
CA LYS A 261 -16.24 -0.55 -5.30
C LYS A 261 -16.38 0.83 -5.94
N LEU A 262 -16.64 1.86 -5.14
CA LEU A 262 -16.79 3.24 -5.61
C LEU A 262 -15.51 3.73 -6.29
N ILE A 263 -14.35 3.53 -5.65
CA ILE A 263 -13.05 3.93 -6.18
C ILE A 263 -12.80 3.24 -7.52
N ALA A 264 -12.94 1.92 -7.61
CA ALA A 264 -12.70 1.18 -8.84
C ALA A 264 -13.61 1.64 -10.00
N ALA A 265 -14.92 1.81 -9.74
CA ALA A 265 -15.87 2.29 -10.74
C ALA A 265 -15.52 3.71 -11.24
N LYS A 266 -15.22 4.63 -10.31
CA LYS A 266 -14.95 6.04 -10.61
C LYS A 266 -13.59 6.24 -11.29
N VAL A 267 -12.57 5.48 -10.89
CA VAL A 267 -11.26 5.48 -11.57
C VAL A 267 -11.44 5.06 -13.02
N LEU A 268 -12.13 3.95 -13.31
CA LEU A 268 -12.38 3.53 -14.69
C LEU A 268 -13.25 4.55 -15.47
N ALA A 269 -14.27 5.13 -14.84
CA ALA A 269 -15.06 6.18 -15.48
C ALA A 269 -14.19 7.39 -15.84
N GLY A 270 -13.24 7.76 -14.96
CA GLY A 270 -12.22 8.78 -15.21
C GLY A 270 -11.31 8.42 -16.38
N ARG A 271 -10.82 7.17 -16.45
CA ARG A 271 -9.98 6.66 -17.56
C ARG A 271 -10.72 6.81 -18.89
N ALA A 272 -11.98 6.35 -18.95
CA ALA A 272 -12.82 6.49 -20.14
C ALA A 272 -13.06 7.96 -20.53
N ALA A 273 -13.19 8.87 -19.56
CA ALA A 273 -13.33 10.30 -19.83
C ALA A 273 -12.02 10.92 -20.36
N MET A 274 -10.86 10.53 -19.82
CA MET A 274 -9.54 10.96 -20.30
C MET A 274 -9.32 10.56 -21.76
N LEU A 275 -9.59 9.30 -22.10
CA LEU A 275 -9.46 8.77 -23.46
C LEU A 275 -10.38 9.48 -24.48
N ARG A 276 -11.53 9.99 -24.03
CA ARG A 276 -12.46 10.77 -24.87
C ARG A 276 -12.16 12.28 -24.87
N GLY A 277 -11.02 12.72 -24.34
CA GLY A 277 -10.64 14.12 -24.26
C GLY A 277 -11.46 14.96 -23.25
N ARG A 278 -12.22 14.32 -22.36
CA ARG A 278 -13.10 14.99 -21.37
C ARG A 278 -12.38 15.16 -20.03
N ALA A 279 -11.21 15.78 -20.05
CA ALA A 279 -10.30 15.88 -18.91
C ALA A 279 -10.94 16.53 -17.66
N LYS A 280 -11.76 17.59 -17.83
CA LYS A 280 -12.50 18.21 -16.71
C LYS A 280 -13.47 17.24 -16.04
N LYS A 281 -14.16 16.40 -16.82
CA LYS A 281 -15.06 15.38 -16.28
C LYS A 281 -14.28 14.26 -15.59
N ALA A 282 -13.14 13.87 -16.15
CA ALA A 282 -12.23 12.92 -15.52
C ALA A 282 -11.76 13.41 -14.15
N ALA A 283 -11.32 14.67 -14.06
CA ALA A 283 -10.89 15.28 -12.79
C ALA A 283 -11.97 15.22 -11.71
N SER A 284 -13.24 15.50 -12.06
CA SER A 284 -14.37 15.36 -11.13
C SER A 284 -14.57 13.91 -10.67
N LEU A 285 -14.50 12.93 -11.58
CA LEU A 285 -14.68 11.52 -11.24
C LEU A 285 -13.55 11.00 -10.34
N TYR A 286 -12.30 11.35 -10.66
CA TYR A 286 -11.15 11.02 -9.82
C TYR A 286 -11.22 11.72 -8.46
N ALA A 287 -11.74 12.95 -8.38
CA ALA A 287 -11.85 13.66 -7.11
C ALA A 287 -12.88 13.00 -6.18
N GLU A 288 -13.99 12.50 -6.71
CA GLU A 288 -14.95 11.68 -5.95
C GLU A 288 -14.28 10.41 -5.40
N ALA A 289 -13.50 9.71 -6.22
CA ALA A 289 -12.76 8.52 -5.80
C ALA A 289 -11.68 8.82 -4.76
N ALA A 290 -10.89 9.88 -4.95
CA ALA A 290 -9.85 10.30 -4.03
C ALA A 290 -10.44 10.70 -2.66
N ALA A 291 -11.55 11.44 -2.65
CA ALA A 291 -12.25 11.80 -1.41
C ALA A 291 -12.78 10.57 -0.67
N ALA A 292 -13.31 9.57 -1.39
CA ALA A 292 -13.74 8.31 -0.80
C ALA A 292 -12.56 7.53 -0.20
N GLN A 293 -11.45 7.44 -0.94
CA GLN A 293 -10.22 6.78 -0.50
C GLN A 293 -9.66 7.43 0.77
N GLU A 294 -9.51 8.75 0.78
CA GLU A 294 -8.96 9.48 1.92
C GLU A 294 -9.85 9.39 3.14
N LYS A 295 -11.17 9.47 2.96
CA LYS A 295 -12.10 9.33 4.08
C LYS A 295 -12.05 7.93 4.68
N ALA A 296 -12.03 6.90 3.85
CA ALA A 296 -12.15 5.51 4.30
C ALA A 296 -10.82 4.92 4.81
N PHE A 297 -9.69 5.32 4.22
CA PHE A 297 -8.41 4.65 4.42
C PHE A 297 -7.34 5.57 5.03
N ALA A 298 -7.70 6.75 5.56
CA ALA A 298 -6.75 7.68 6.20
C ALA A 298 -5.86 7.06 7.28
N LYS A 299 -6.28 5.94 7.89
CA LYS A 299 -5.53 5.21 8.93
C LYS A 299 -5.19 3.77 8.54
N SER A 300 -5.40 3.39 7.28
CA SER A 300 -5.27 2.02 6.80
C SER A 300 -4.09 1.91 5.83
N TYR A 301 -2.88 1.86 6.38
CA TYR A 301 -1.64 1.67 5.62
C TYR A 301 -1.07 0.26 5.74
N ASP A 302 -1.81 -0.63 6.42
CA ASP A 302 -1.29 -1.91 6.90
C ASP A 302 -2.13 -3.12 6.46
N PRO A 303 -2.03 -3.57 5.19
CA PRO A 303 -1.50 -2.89 4.00
C PRO A 303 -2.54 -1.92 3.38
N PRO A 304 -2.16 -0.99 2.49
CA PRO A 304 -3.09 -0.04 1.88
C PRO A 304 -4.20 -0.74 1.08
N PRO A 305 -5.51 -0.51 1.34
CA PRO A 305 -6.60 -1.23 0.67
C PRO A 305 -6.64 -1.03 -0.85
N TRP A 306 -6.21 0.13 -1.33
CA TRP A 306 -6.11 0.48 -2.75
C TRP A 306 -4.64 0.66 -3.15
N TRP A 307 -4.30 0.34 -4.40
CA TRP A 307 -2.90 0.16 -4.83
C TRP A 307 -2.12 1.46 -5.07
N TYR A 308 -2.78 2.62 -5.09
CA TYR A 308 -2.12 3.92 -5.32
C TYR A 308 -2.92 5.11 -4.76
N PRO A 309 -2.34 6.31 -4.61
CA PRO A 309 -3.11 7.50 -4.23
C PRO A 309 -3.92 8.04 -5.42
N VAL A 310 -5.25 7.88 -5.43
CA VAL A 310 -6.12 8.28 -6.56
C VAL A 310 -6.05 9.78 -6.85
N ARG A 311 -5.66 10.58 -5.85
CA ARG A 311 -5.44 12.02 -6.04
C ARG A 311 -4.42 12.34 -7.13
N ARG A 312 -3.44 11.47 -7.40
CA ARG A 312 -2.52 11.66 -8.54
C ARG A 312 -3.25 11.67 -9.90
N SER A 313 -4.32 10.88 -10.05
CA SER A 313 -5.16 10.89 -11.26
C SER A 313 -5.96 12.19 -11.39
N VAL A 314 -6.35 12.81 -10.27
CA VAL A 314 -6.97 14.16 -10.28
C VAL A 314 -5.98 15.16 -10.85
N ALA A 315 -4.73 15.13 -10.37
CA ALA A 315 -3.67 16.02 -10.84
C ALA A 315 -3.41 15.82 -12.35
N ALA A 316 -3.27 14.58 -12.82
CA ALA A 316 -3.06 14.26 -14.22
C ALA A 316 -4.21 14.74 -15.13
N ALA A 317 -5.46 14.56 -14.68
CA ALA A 317 -6.63 15.03 -15.41
C ALA A 317 -6.69 16.57 -15.47
N LYS A 318 -6.34 17.27 -14.39
CA LYS A 318 -6.23 18.74 -14.39
C LYS A 318 -5.12 19.25 -15.30
N LEU A 319 -3.96 18.58 -15.32
CA LEU A 319 -2.85 18.89 -16.21
C LEU A 319 -3.29 18.75 -17.68
N LYS A 320 -3.98 17.65 -18.03
CA LYS A 320 -4.55 17.43 -19.37
C LYS A 320 -5.62 18.48 -19.72
N ALA A 321 -6.37 18.97 -18.73
CA ALA A 321 -7.34 20.07 -18.89
C ALA A 321 -6.70 21.46 -18.96
N LYS A 322 -5.36 21.57 -18.91
CA LYS A 322 -4.58 22.81 -18.85
C LYS A 322 -4.85 23.68 -17.61
N ASP A 323 -5.42 23.10 -16.55
CA ASP A 323 -5.48 23.70 -15.22
C ASP A 323 -4.17 23.40 -14.49
N TYR A 324 -3.10 24.10 -14.87
CA TYR A 324 -1.75 23.81 -14.38
C TYR A 324 -1.60 24.10 -12.88
N ALA A 325 -2.15 25.22 -12.41
CA ALA A 325 -2.14 25.56 -10.98
C ALA A 325 -2.92 24.53 -10.16
N GLY A 326 -4.10 24.11 -10.62
CA GLY A 326 -4.86 23.05 -9.98
C GLY A 326 -4.16 21.69 -10.04
N ALA A 327 -3.47 21.36 -11.14
CA ALA A 327 -2.71 20.12 -11.25
C ALA A 327 -1.56 20.07 -10.24
N ALA A 328 -0.78 21.14 -10.12
CA ALA A 328 0.31 21.24 -9.16
C ALA A 328 -0.20 21.15 -7.71
N ALA A 329 -1.32 21.81 -7.39
CA ALA A 329 -1.93 21.73 -6.07
C ALA A 329 -2.37 20.29 -5.71
N GLU A 330 -3.04 19.59 -6.64
CA GLU A 330 -3.48 18.21 -6.40
C GLU A 330 -2.31 17.23 -6.32
N ALA A 331 -1.26 17.42 -7.13
CA ALA A 331 -0.06 16.59 -7.08
C ALA A 331 0.65 16.73 -5.72
N ARG A 332 0.85 17.97 -5.23
CA ARG A 332 1.42 18.21 -3.89
C ARG A 332 0.59 17.59 -2.77
N ARG A 333 -0.74 17.68 -2.84
CA ARG A 333 -1.64 17.01 -1.87
C ARG A 333 -1.52 15.49 -1.93
N SER A 334 -1.35 14.92 -3.11
CA SER A 334 -1.09 13.47 -3.26
C SER A 334 0.23 13.07 -2.59
N LEU A 335 1.28 13.87 -2.78
CA LEU A 335 2.62 13.61 -2.25
C LEU A 335 2.71 13.73 -0.72
N THR A 336 1.77 14.42 -0.06
CA THR A 336 1.71 14.47 1.42
C THR A 336 1.52 13.08 2.06
N GLY A 337 0.71 12.20 1.45
CA GLY A 337 0.45 10.85 1.97
C GLY A 337 1.20 9.75 1.21
N SER A 338 1.88 10.10 0.12
CA SER A 338 2.66 9.17 -0.70
C SER A 338 3.90 9.88 -1.23
N PRO A 339 4.90 10.17 -0.37
CA PRO A 339 6.13 10.82 -0.78
C PRO A 339 6.82 10.01 -1.87
N ALA A 340 7.57 10.67 -2.75
CA ALA A 340 8.29 10.02 -3.86
C ALA A 340 7.41 9.23 -4.87
N ASP A 341 6.08 9.40 -4.90
CA ASP A 341 5.26 8.85 -5.99
C ASP A 341 5.69 9.48 -7.33
N GLY A 342 6.44 8.69 -8.11
CA GLY A 342 7.06 9.15 -9.36
C GLY A 342 6.06 9.70 -10.37
N LEU A 343 4.84 9.18 -10.41
CA LEU A 343 3.80 9.68 -11.33
C LEU A 343 3.23 11.02 -10.86
N ALA A 344 3.05 11.20 -9.54
CA ALA A 344 2.61 12.47 -8.99
C ALA A 344 3.69 13.55 -9.14
N LEU A 345 4.96 13.21 -8.89
CA LEU A 345 6.11 14.11 -9.10
C LEU A 345 6.26 14.50 -10.57
N ARG A 346 6.09 13.55 -11.50
CA ARG A 346 6.09 13.85 -12.94
C ARG A 346 4.99 14.87 -13.29
N VAL A 347 3.76 14.64 -12.83
CA VAL A 347 2.63 15.56 -13.08
C VAL A 347 2.92 16.94 -12.48
N LEU A 348 3.51 17.00 -11.27
CA LEU A 348 3.90 18.23 -10.62
C LEU A 348 4.92 19.01 -11.45
N GLY A 349 6.02 18.37 -11.85
CA GLY A 349 7.06 19.02 -12.65
C GLY A 349 6.56 19.46 -14.03
N GLU A 350 5.68 18.68 -14.68
CA GLU A 350 5.04 19.11 -15.93
C GLU A 350 4.15 20.34 -15.73
N ALA A 351 3.40 20.42 -14.62
CA ALA A 351 2.56 21.56 -14.30
C ALA A 351 3.38 22.82 -13.98
N GLU A 352 4.43 22.70 -13.17
CA GLU A 352 5.35 23.80 -12.81
C GLU A 352 6.04 24.39 -14.02
N ARG A 353 6.51 23.54 -14.94
CA ARG A 353 7.09 23.98 -16.21
C ARG A 353 6.12 24.81 -17.03
N LYS A 354 4.84 24.42 -17.05
CA LYS A 354 3.76 25.15 -17.74
C LYS A 354 3.38 26.46 -17.05
N MET A 355 3.70 26.60 -15.77
CA MET A 355 3.56 27.81 -14.98
C MET A 355 4.81 28.72 -15.04
N GLY A 356 5.88 28.28 -15.69
CA GLY A 356 7.13 29.06 -15.85
C GLY A 356 8.22 28.76 -14.81
N ASP A 357 7.97 27.85 -13.87
CA ASP A 357 8.96 27.41 -12.89
C ASP A 357 9.81 26.27 -13.48
N GLN A 358 10.89 26.61 -14.17
CA GLN A 358 11.78 25.63 -14.79
C GLN A 358 12.61 24.86 -13.75
N ILE A 359 13.05 25.55 -12.68
CA ILE A 359 13.93 24.96 -11.67
C ILE A 359 13.15 23.90 -10.88
N GLY A 360 11.96 24.24 -10.36
CA GLY A 360 11.10 23.28 -9.66
C GLY A 360 10.71 22.10 -10.56
N ALA A 361 10.41 22.38 -11.83
CA ALA A 361 10.06 21.34 -12.80
C ALA A 361 11.19 20.33 -13.04
N GLU A 362 12.43 20.78 -13.18
CA GLU A 362 13.59 19.92 -13.37
C GLU A 362 13.88 19.10 -12.11
N GLN A 363 13.76 19.71 -10.93
CA GLN A 363 13.93 19.03 -9.64
C GLN A 363 12.92 17.90 -9.45
N HIS A 364 11.61 18.19 -9.55
CA HIS A 364 10.59 17.16 -9.37
C HIS A 364 10.61 16.10 -10.48
N ARG A 365 11.04 16.44 -11.70
CA ARG A 365 11.22 15.44 -12.77
C ARG A 365 12.41 14.53 -12.51
N ALA A 366 13.50 15.04 -11.93
CA ALA A 366 14.63 14.22 -11.51
C ALA A 366 14.22 13.29 -10.35
N GLU A 367 13.50 13.82 -9.36
CA GLU A 367 12.97 13.03 -8.25
C GLU A 367 12.01 11.94 -8.72
N ALA A 368 11.13 12.24 -9.68
CA ALA A 368 10.21 11.28 -10.28
C ALA A 368 10.88 10.05 -10.91
N LYS A 369 12.14 10.20 -11.34
CA LYS A 369 12.94 9.15 -11.98
C LYS A 369 13.84 8.40 -11.02
N LYS A 370 14.13 8.99 -9.86
CA LYS A 370 15.14 8.48 -8.93
C LYS A 370 14.79 7.08 -8.42
N ASP A 371 13.56 6.91 -7.97
CA ASP A 371 13.07 5.71 -7.29
C ASP A 371 11.99 4.97 -8.12
N TRP A 372 11.82 5.36 -9.39
CA TRP A 372 10.91 4.72 -10.34
C TRP A 372 11.67 3.78 -11.27
N ILE A 373 11.33 2.49 -11.24
CA ILE A 373 12.07 1.42 -11.93
C ILE A 373 11.71 1.33 -13.43
N GLY A 374 10.47 1.65 -13.78
CA GLY A 374 10.04 1.69 -15.18
C GLY A 374 10.53 2.95 -15.91
N ASP A 375 10.02 3.16 -17.12
CA ASP A 375 10.11 4.48 -17.75
C ASP A 375 8.90 5.33 -17.30
N VAL A 376 9.14 6.26 -16.38
CA VAL A 376 8.09 7.17 -15.87
C VAL A 376 7.51 8.02 -16.98
N ASP A 377 8.30 8.39 -18.01
CA ASP A 377 7.90 9.26 -19.13
C ASP A 377 7.04 8.51 -20.17
N ALA A 378 7.18 7.18 -20.27
CA ALA A 378 6.42 6.33 -21.18
C ALA A 378 4.93 6.17 -20.80
N ILE A 379 4.56 6.50 -19.56
CA ILE A 379 3.18 6.34 -19.09
C ILE A 379 2.32 7.53 -19.55
N GLY A 380 1.28 7.27 -20.33
CA GLY A 380 0.35 8.32 -20.77
C GLY A 380 -0.40 8.96 -19.61
N LEU A 381 -0.65 10.28 -19.66
CA LEU A 381 -1.43 11.00 -18.64
C LEU A 381 -2.85 10.43 -18.44
N ASP A 382 -3.40 9.76 -19.45
CA ASP A 382 -4.67 9.05 -19.40
C ASP A 382 -4.63 7.77 -18.54
N LEU A 383 -3.43 7.24 -18.26
CA LEU A 383 -3.18 6.06 -17.41
C LEU A 383 -2.55 6.39 -16.04
N ILE A 384 -2.32 7.68 -15.76
CA ILE A 384 -1.96 8.23 -14.44
C ILE A 384 -3.22 8.63 -13.71
#